data_AF-A0A7C0WRJ0-F1
#
_entry.id   AF-A0A7C0WRJ0-F1
#
_cell.length_a   1.000
_cell.length_b   1.000
_cell.length_c   1.000
_cell.angle_alpha   90.00
_cell.angle_beta   90.00
_cell.angle_gamma   90.00
#
_symmetry.space_group_name_H-M   'P 1'
#
loop_
_entity.id
_entity.type
_entity.pdbx_description
1 polymer ?
#
loop_
_entity_poly.entity_id
_entity_poly.type
_entity_poly.pdbx_seq_one_letter_code
_entity_poly.pdbx_strand_id
1 'polypeptide(L)'
;MDDSTSGSYDSASRFWDKYIDLLLNHGVKESVRRWYVRRIEQYIEFYSDERLRTHTKNHLDEYFTHLGREETLSDWQFRQSVDAIRILFCALLKSDSCSEVDWDYWSEASVGLATGHDTIAREAVAVDIPDKNLSESPTVDVRVRFPEELGSLTTRIRTLGYSIRTEKSYVQWVVRFLARQPYDDLAELDAQDVRDYLDYLVVHRNVSASTQSQALNALLFFFKNVLERDFGELGDFVRSKRAKRLPTVLSPQEVNAMLIELKGVHYVMAALLYGTGMRLMECIRLRVQDIDFSYHQIHVRNGKGKKDRVVPLPHKLEQPLREQL
;
A
#
# COMPACT_ATOMS: atom_id res chain seq x y z
N MET A 1 -47.69 -37.28 4.90
CA MET A 1 -46.40 -37.64 4.28
C MET A 1 -46.69 -37.62 2.79
N ASP A 2 -46.20 -36.72 1.97
CA ASP A 2 -45.04 -35.83 2.06
C ASP A 2 -45.23 -34.84 0.89
N ASP A 3 -45.48 -33.54 1.13
CA ASP A 3 -45.65 -32.56 0.03
C ASP A 3 -45.17 -31.14 0.42
N SER A 4 -44.36 -31.03 1.47
CA SER A 4 -43.82 -29.76 1.97
C SER A 4 -42.38 -29.50 1.50
N THR A 5 -41.72 -30.50 0.93
CA THR A 5 -40.29 -30.49 0.57
C THR A 5 -40.03 -30.19 -0.92
N SER A 6 -41.03 -30.28 -1.78
CA SER A 6 -40.91 -30.04 -3.24
C SER A 6 -40.80 -28.54 -3.61
N GLY A 7 -41.50 -27.65 -2.89
CA GLY A 7 -41.48 -26.21 -3.15
C GLY A 7 -40.22 -25.47 -2.68
N SER A 8 -39.51 -25.99 -1.67
CA SER A 8 -38.29 -25.39 -1.15
C SER A 8 -37.10 -25.56 -2.09
N TYR A 9 -36.97 -26.72 -2.75
CA TYR A 9 -35.86 -27.01 -3.67
C TYR A 9 -35.90 -26.15 -4.95
N ASP A 10 -37.10 -25.91 -5.50
CA ASP A 10 -37.28 -25.10 -6.72
C ASP A 10 -36.95 -23.61 -6.47
N SER A 11 -37.31 -23.08 -5.30
CA SER A 11 -37.01 -21.68 -4.95
C SER A 11 -35.51 -21.41 -4.75
N ALA A 12 -34.78 -22.33 -4.12
CA ALA A 12 -33.34 -22.24 -3.92
C ALA A 12 -32.56 -22.35 -5.23
N SER A 13 -32.97 -23.25 -6.14
CA SER A 13 -32.36 -23.36 -7.47
C SER A 13 -32.50 -22.06 -8.25
N ARG A 14 -33.70 -21.48 -8.31
CA ARG A 14 -33.96 -20.22 -9.01
C ARG A 14 -33.19 -19.03 -8.43
N PHE A 15 -32.89 -19.05 -7.13
CA PHE A 15 -32.06 -18.03 -6.50
C PHE A 15 -30.63 -18.08 -7.03
N TRP A 16 -30.03 -19.27 -7.08
CA TRP A 16 -28.67 -19.45 -7.57
C TRP A 16 -28.55 -19.20 -9.07
N ASP A 17 -29.53 -19.62 -9.87
CA ASP A 17 -29.57 -19.35 -11.32
C ASP A 17 -29.51 -17.82 -11.58
N LYS A 18 -30.35 -17.05 -10.88
CA LYS A 18 -30.36 -15.59 -10.99
C LYS A 18 -29.05 -14.96 -10.54
N TYR A 19 -28.42 -15.49 -9.49
CA TYR A 19 -27.13 -14.98 -9.04
C TYR A 19 -26.03 -15.26 -10.05
N ILE A 20 -26.00 -16.45 -10.65
CA ILE A 20 -25.03 -16.83 -11.69
C ILE A 20 -25.22 -15.95 -12.94
N ASP A 21 -26.45 -15.64 -13.33
CA ASP A 21 -26.76 -14.69 -14.41
C ASP A 21 -26.25 -13.28 -14.10
N LEU A 22 -26.32 -12.85 -12.84
CA LEU A 22 -25.75 -11.57 -12.42
C LEU A 22 -24.22 -11.57 -12.49
N LEU A 23 -23.56 -12.66 -12.12
CA LEU A 23 -22.11 -12.81 -12.26
C LEU A 23 -21.67 -12.69 -13.72
N LEU A 24 -22.42 -13.28 -14.65
CA LEU A 24 -22.22 -13.11 -16.10
C LEU A 24 -22.26 -11.64 -16.51
N ASN A 25 -23.31 -10.93 -16.09
CA ASN A 25 -23.52 -9.52 -16.44
C ASN A 25 -22.47 -8.58 -15.82
N HIS A 26 -21.88 -8.96 -14.68
CA HIS A 26 -20.79 -8.21 -14.04
C HIS A 26 -19.39 -8.61 -14.57
N GLY A 27 -19.32 -9.42 -15.63
CA GLY A 27 -18.05 -9.79 -16.28
C GLY A 27 -17.23 -10.84 -15.53
N VAL A 28 -17.83 -11.56 -14.58
CA VAL A 28 -17.15 -12.61 -13.82
C VAL A 28 -16.98 -13.87 -14.69
N LYS A 29 -15.72 -14.29 -14.86
CA LYS A 29 -15.35 -15.47 -15.66
C LYS A 29 -15.97 -16.75 -15.09
N GLU A 30 -16.41 -17.64 -15.96
CA GLU A 30 -17.02 -18.93 -15.58
C GLU A 30 -16.18 -19.72 -14.58
N SER A 31 -14.87 -19.78 -14.81
CA SER A 31 -13.93 -20.57 -14.00
C SER A 31 -13.87 -20.16 -12.52
N VAL A 32 -14.31 -18.96 -12.18
CA VAL A 32 -14.28 -18.44 -10.80
C VAL A 32 -15.65 -18.35 -10.13
N ARG A 33 -16.77 -18.55 -10.85
CA ARG A 33 -18.13 -18.37 -10.28
C ARG A 33 -18.45 -19.32 -9.14
N ARG A 34 -17.95 -20.56 -9.20
CA ARG A 34 -18.08 -21.52 -8.09
C ARG A 34 -17.58 -20.97 -6.75
N TRP A 35 -16.56 -20.10 -6.80
CA TRP A 35 -16.02 -19.48 -5.60
C TRP A 35 -16.92 -18.37 -5.07
N TYR A 36 -17.55 -17.58 -5.95
CA TYR A 36 -18.55 -16.58 -5.55
C TYR A 36 -19.75 -17.21 -4.86
N VAL A 37 -20.26 -18.32 -5.40
CA VAL A 37 -21.32 -19.11 -4.76
C VAL A 37 -20.87 -19.57 -3.36
N ARG A 38 -19.68 -20.17 -3.26
CA ARG A 38 -19.11 -20.61 -1.98
C ARG A 38 -18.96 -19.47 -0.96
N ARG A 39 -18.62 -18.25 -1.39
CA ARG A 39 -18.53 -17.07 -0.49
C ARG A 39 -19.89 -16.67 0.06
N ILE A 40 -20.93 -16.77 -0.74
CA ILE A 40 -22.29 -16.49 -0.27
C ILE A 40 -22.79 -17.60 0.64
N GLU A 41 -22.50 -18.86 0.33
CA GLU A 41 -22.84 -19.98 1.22
C GLU A 41 -22.20 -19.79 2.60
N GLN A 42 -20.92 -19.41 2.66
CA GLN A 42 -20.22 -19.09 3.92
C GLN A 42 -20.89 -17.93 4.67
N TYR A 43 -21.32 -16.88 3.97
CA TYR A 43 -22.04 -15.76 4.59
C TYR A 43 -23.41 -16.18 5.13
N ILE A 44 -24.16 -17.01 4.39
CA ILE A 44 -25.46 -17.53 4.84
C ILE A 44 -25.28 -18.44 6.06
N GLU A 45 -24.24 -19.28 6.05
CA GLU A 45 -23.91 -20.18 7.16
C GLU A 45 -23.54 -19.39 8.44
N PHE A 46 -22.84 -18.26 8.30
CA PHE A 46 -22.50 -17.38 9.42
C PHE A 46 -23.75 -16.79 10.11
N TYR A 47 -24.83 -16.56 9.35
CA TYR A 47 -26.12 -16.06 9.85
C TYR A 47 -27.24 -17.09 9.63
N SER A 48 -27.02 -18.35 10.02
CA SER A 48 -27.91 -19.48 9.69
C SER A 48 -29.37 -19.30 10.16
N ASP A 49 -29.60 -18.49 11.19
CA ASP A 49 -30.90 -18.29 11.82
C ASP A 49 -31.68 -17.07 11.29
N GLU A 50 -31.07 -16.30 10.38
CA GLU A 50 -31.64 -15.05 9.87
C GLU A 50 -31.92 -15.10 8.36
N ARG A 51 -32.91 -14.30 7.92
CA ARG A 51 -33.25 -14.21 6.50
C ARG A 51 -32.36 -13.16 5.86
N LEU A 52 -31.69 -13.49 4.74
CA LEU A 52 -30.86 -12.56 3.97
C LEU A 52 -31.44 -11.15 3.73
N ARG A 53 -32.77 -11.01 3.60
CA ARG A 53 -33.45 -9.73 3.40
C ARG A 53 -33.50 -8.83 4.64
N THR A 54 -33.30 -9.37 5.84
CA THR A 54 -33.30 -8.61 7.11
C THR A 54 -31.91 -8.11 7.47
N HIS A 55 -30.86 -8.56 6.79
CA HIS A 55 -29.49 -8.20 7.11
C HIS A 55 -29.24 -6.75 6.73
N THR A 56 -28.75 -5.99 7.71
CA THR A 56 -28.42 -4.56 7.59
C THR A 56 -26.92 -4.36 7.33
N LYS A 57 -26.49 -3.10 7.15
CA LYS A 57 -25.07 -2.73 7.11
C LYS A 57 -24.25 -3.37 8.24
N ASN A 58 -24.78 -3.36 9.47
CA ASN A 58 -24.05 -3.87 10.64
C ASN A 58 -23.70 -5.36 10.49
N HIS A 59 -24.59 -6.16 9.90
CA HIS A 59 -24.33 -7.58 9.65
C HIS A 59 -23.20 -7.78 8.64
N LEU A 60 -23.14 -6.92 7.62
CA LEU A 60 -22.10 -6.96 6.60
C LEU A 60 -20.75 -6.54 7.19
N ASP A 61 -20.71 -5.45 7.96
CA ASP A 61 -19.50 -4.96 8.62
C ASP A 61 -18.96 -5.96 9.65
N GLU A 62 -19.84 -6.59 10.44
CA GLU A 62 -19.47 -7.64 11.40
C GLU A 62 -18.87 -8.86 10.69
N TYR A 63 -19.51 -9.33 9.62
CA TYR A 63 -19.02 -10.47 8.85
C TYR A 63 -17.66 -10.18 8.21
N PHE A 64 -17.47 -9.02 7.60
CA PHE A 64 -16.18 -8.66 6.99
C PHE A 64 -15.09 -8.47 8.04
N THR A 65 -15.41 -7.94 9.22
CA THR A 65 -14.48 -7.87 10.35
C THR A 65 -14.04 -9.25 10.80
N HIS A 66 -14.98 -10.20 10.92
CA HIS A 66 -14.68 -11.58 11.27
C HIS A 66 -13.79 -12.24 10.21
N LEU A 67 -14.19 -12.15 8.94
CA LEU A 67 -13.47 -12.72 7.80
C LEU A 67 -12.05 -12.15 7.66
N GLY A 68 -11.85 -10.88 8.01
CA GLY A 68 -10.54 -10.21 7.92
C GLY A 68 -9.59 -10.60 9.05
N ARG A 69 -10.10 -11.15 10.16
CA ARG A 69 -9.31 -11.66 11.29
C ARG A 69 -8.92 -13.13 11.13
N GLU A 70 -9.52 -13.86 10.18
CA GLU A 70 -9.14 -15.25 9.90
C GLU A 70 -7.81 -15.31 9.13
N GLU A 71 -6.75 -15.84 9.76
CA GLU A 71 -5.40 -15.95 9.18
C GLU A 71 -5.30 -16.84 7.92
N THR A 72 -6.38 -17.51 7.52
CA THR A 72 -6.36 -18.50 6.44
C THR A 72 -6.67 -17.93 5.05
N LEU A 73 -7.25 -16.73 4.97
CA LEU A 73 -7.67 -16.12 3.71
C LEU A 73 -6.61 -15.18 3.15
N SER A 74 -6.23 -15.39 1.90
CA SER A 74 -5.38 -14.44 1.17
C SER A 74 -6.16 -13.18 0.76
N ASP A 75 -5.46 -12.04 0.60
CA ASP A 75 -6.05 -10.73 0.30
C ASP A 75 -7.03 -10.76 -0.90
N TRP A 76 -6.67 -11.46 -1.98
CA TRP A 76 -7.52 -11.56 -3.17
C TRP A 76 -8.79 -12.39 -2.92
N GLN A 77 -8.74 -13.37 -2.00
CA GLN A 77 -9.88 -14.18 -1.58
C GLN A 77 -10.85 -13.37 -0.70
N PHE A 78 -10.32 -12.49 0.15
CA PHE A 78 -11.14 -11.56 0.90
C PHE A 78 -11.88 -10.60 -0.04
N ARG A 79 -11.17 -9.96 -0.99
CA ARG A 79 -11.79 -9.09 -2.00
C ARG A 79 -12.87 -9.79 -2.82
N GLN A 80 -12.62 -11.06 -3.20
CA GLN A 80 -13.63 -11.86 -3.89
C GLN A 80 -14.88 -12.05 -3.04
N SER A 81 -14.73 -12.19 -1.71
CA SER A 81 -15.86 -12.33 -0.79
C SER A 81 -16.65 -11.02 -0.67
N VAL A 82 -15.95 -9.88 -0.56
CA VAL A 82 -16.58 -8.55 -0.58
C VAL A 82 -17.36 -8.34 -1.88
N ASP A 83 -16.76 -8.64 -3.04
CA ASP A 83 -17.42 -8.46 -4.33
C ASP A 83 -18.62 -9.42 -4.52
N ALA A 84 -18.50 -10.67 -4.07
CA ALA A 84 -19.60 -11.63 -4.15
C ALA A 84 -20.82 -11.17 -3.35
N ILE A 85 -20.60 -10.69 -2.12
CA ILE A 85 -21.64 -10.19 -1.23
C ILE A 85 -22.20 -8.85 -1.74
N ARG A 86 -21.36 -7.99 -2.33
CA ARG A 86 -21.80 -6.76 -3.00
C ARG A 86 -22.81 -7.06 -4.11
N ILE A 87 -22.48 -8.00 -5.02
CA ILE A 87 -23.39 -8.39 -6.12
C ILE A 87 -24.69 -8.97 -5.54
N LEU A 88 -24.62 -9.77 -4.48
CA LEU A 88 -25.79 -10.31 -3.81
C LEU A 88 -26.71 -9.21 -3.28
N PHE A 89 -26.20 -8.28 -2.47
CA PHE A 89 -27.02 -7.27 -1.80
C PHE A 89 -27.46 -6.15 -2.74
N CYS A 90 -26.58 -5.71 -3.64
CA CYS A 90 -26.85 -4.60 -4.54
C CYS A 90 -27.65 -5.01 -5.78
N ALA A 91 -27.29 -6.12 -6.43
CA ALA A 91 -27.87 -6.49 -7.72
C ALA A 91 -29.02 -7.50 -7.57
N LEU A 92 -28.89 -8.50 -6.71
CA LEU A 92 -29.91 -9.55 -6.55
C LEU A 92 -31.02 -9.16 -5.57
N LEU A 93 -30.66 -8.77 -4.35
CA LEU A 93 -31.61 -8.43 -3.28
C LEU A 93 -32.13 -6.99 -3.41
N LYS A 94 -31.32 -6.10 -4.00
CA LYS A 94 -31.58 -4.65 -4.07
C LYS A 94 -31.90 -4.07 -2.69
N SER A 95 -31.11 -4.46 -1.70
CA SER A 95 -31.27 -4.03 -0.31
C SER A 95 -30.81 -2.58 -0.13
N ASP A 96 -31.48 -1.84 0.75
CA ASP A 96 -31.11 -0.47 1.12
C ASP A 96 -29.68 -0.39 1.69
N SER A 97 -29.22 -1.48 2.35
CA SER A 97 -27.86 -1.63 2.88
C SER A 97 -26.77 -1.54 1.82
N CYS A 98 -27.09 -1.74 0.53
CA CYS A 98 -26.13 -1.58 -0.56
C CYS A 98 -25.52 -0.17 -0.60
N SER A 99 -26.30 0.86 -0.30
CA SER A 99 -25.83 2.26 -0.35
C SER A 99 -25.14 2.72 0.94
N GLU A 100 -25.34 1.99 2.04
CA GLU A 100 -24.80 2.33 3.36
C GLU A 100 -23.41 1.73 3.61
N VAL A 101 -23.08 0.60 2.96
CA VAL A 101 -21.80 -0.09 3.09
C VAL A 101 -20.73 0.57 2.22
N ASP A 102 -19.56 0.79 2.82
CA ASP A 102 -18.37 1.26 2.11
C ASP A 102 -17.63 0.07 1.47
N TRP A 103 -18.10 -0.35 0.29
CA TRP A 103 -17.55 -1.51 -0.41
C TRP A 103 -16.10 -1.34 -0.83
N ASP A 104 -15.69 -0.09 -1.11
CA ASP A 104 -14.32 0.23 -1.50
C ASP A 104 -13.39 0.10 -0.30
N TYR A 105 -13.81 0.56 0.89
CA TYR A 105 -13.09 0.30 2.14
C TYR A 105 -12.83 -1.19 2.34
N TRP A 106 -13.87 -2.03 2.27
CA TRP A 106 -13.68 -3.47 2.50
C TRP A 106 -12.79 -4.12 1.43
N SER A 107 -12.89 -3.71 0.17
CA SER A 107 -12.00 -4.20 -0.90
C SER A 107 -10.54 -3.78 -0.69
N GLU A 108 -10.30 -2.61 -0.10
CA GLU A 108 -8.95 -2.04 0.11
C GLU A 108 -8.33 -2.43 1.46
N ALA A 109 -9.14 -2.61 2.50
CA ALA A 109 -8.71 -2.90 3.87
C ALA A 109 -8.04 -4.27 4.02
N SER A 110 -8.26 -5.18 3.06
CA SER A 110 -7.69 -6.52 3.05
C SER A 110 -6.25 -6.60 2.55
N VAL A 111 -5.60 -5.46 2.28
CA VAL A 111 -4.21 -5.45 1.83
C VAL A 111 -3.31 -5.67 3.03
N GLY A 112 -2.89 -6.92 3.23
CA GLY A 112 -1.69 -7.19 4.01
C GLY A 112 -0.52 -6.44 3.38
N LEU A 113 0.25 -5.73 4.18
CA LEU A 113 1.47 -5.11 3.68
C LEU A 113 2.40 -6.24 3.19
N ALA A 114 2.75 -6.24 1.91
CA ALA A 114 3.65 -7.25 1.36
C ALA A 114 4.93 -7.38 2.20
N THR A 115 5.56 -8.56 2.21
CA THR A 115 6.83 -8.80 2.93
C THR A 115 7.92 -7.78 2.55
N GLY A 116 7.90 -7.27 1.31
CA GLY A 116 8.77 -6.19 0.83
C GLY A 116 8.28 -4.76 1.06
N HIS A 117 7.17 -4.54 1.78
CA HIS A 117 6.62 -3.22 2.05
C HIS A 117 7.49 -2.43 3.04
N ASP A 118 7.67 -1.12 2.80
CA ASP A 118 8.59 -0.25 3.57
C ASP A 118 8.31 -0.19 5.08
N THR A 119 7.13 -0.65 5.50
CA THR A 119 6.70 -0.70 6.90
C THR A 119 7.01 -2.05 7.58
N ILE A 120 7.14 -3.17 6.86
CA ILE A 120 7.43 -4.51 7.42
C ILE A 120 8.87 -4.97 7.12
N ALA A 121 9.49 -4.44 6.07
CA ALA A 121 10.79 -4.90 5.57
C ALA A 121 12.00 -4.75 6.52
N ARG A 122 11.85 -4.18 7.73
CA ARG A 122 12.89 -4.25 8.79
C ARG A 122 12.87 -5.56 9.57
N GLU A 123 11.69 -6.18 9.69
CA GLU A 123 11.47 -7.44 10.41
C GLU A 123 11.53 -8.64 9.46
N ALA A 124 11.26 -8.43 8.16
CA ALA A 124 11.44 -9.44 7.14
C ALA A 124 12.93 -9.71 6.88
N VAL A 125 13.31 -10.98 6.96
CA VAL A 125 14.58 -11.50 6.38
C VAL A 125 14.62 -11.07 4.92
N ALA A 126 15.81 -10.75 4.40
CA ALA A 126 15.99 -10.53 2.97
C ALA A 126 15.60 -11.81 2.22
N VAL A 127 14.34 -11.90 1.79
CA VAL A 127 13.87 -12.95 0.89
C VAL A 127 14.01 -12.38 -0.50
N ASP A 128 14.75 -13.09 -1.35
CA ASP A 128 14.75 -12.87 -2.79
C ASP A 128 13.31 -12.92 -3.28
N ILE A 129 12.78 -11.77 -3.71
CA ILE A 129 11.50 -11.71 -4.41
C ILE A 129 11.84 -11.80 -5.89
N PRO A 130 11.53 -12.92 -6.57
CA PRO A 130 11.67 -12.99 -8.02
C PRO A 130 10.57 -12.10 -8.60
N ASP A 131 10.96 -11.00 -9.22
CA ASP A 131 10.02 -10.12 -9.92
C ASP A 131 9.54 -10.84 -11.18
N LYS A 132 8.24 -11.16 -11.28
CA LYS A 132 7.71 -12.02 -12.35
C LYS A 132 7.58 -11.33 -13.71
N ASN A 133 8.03 -10.08 -13.85
CA ASN A 133 8.03 -9.31 -15.09
C ASN A 133 9.47 -9.00 -15.57
N LEU A 134 10.36 -9.99 -15.49
CA LEU A 134 11.77 -9.89 -15.88
C LEU A 134 12.00 -10.57 -17.24
N SER A 135 11.79 -9.84 -18.34
CA SER A 135 12.49 -10.17 -19.58
C SER A 135 12.81 -8.89 -20.37
N GLU A 136 14.10 -8.69 -20.65
CA GLU A 136 14.67 -7.69 -21.58
C GLU A 136 14.86 -6.23 -21.09
N SER A 137 15.20 -5.99 -19.82
CA SER A 137 15.66 -4.65 -19.38
C SER A 137 17.15 -4.66 -18.99
N PRO A 138 17.97 -3.66 -19.44
CA PRO A 138 19.37 -3.48 -19.02
C PRO A 138 19.58 -3.47 -17.50
N THR A 139 18.53 -3.18 -16.72
CA THR A 139 18.57 -3.21 -15.25
C THR A 139 18.55 -4.61 -14.65
N VAL A 140 18.03 -5.60 -15.37
CA VAL A 140 18.01 -7.02 -14.94
C VAL A 140 19.40 -7.61 -15.09
N ASP A 141 20.02 -7.34 -16.23
CA ASP A 141 21.39 -7.70 -16.53
C ASP A 141 22.38 -7.24 -15.45
N VAL A 142 22.27 -5.98 -14.98
CA VAL A 142 23.10 -5.46 -13.87
C VAL A 142 22.97 -6.27 -12.58
N ARG A 143 21.76 -6.73 -12.23
CA ARG A 143 21.56 -7.51 -11.01
C ARG A 143 22.19 -8.90 -11.09
N VAL A 144 22.32 -9.42 -12.32
CA VAL A 144 22.99 -10.68 -12.60
C VAL A 144 24.51 -10.48 -12.63
N ARG A 145 24.99 -9.37 -13.18
CA ARG A 145 26.43 -9.05 -13.26
C ARG A 145 27.05 -8.67 -11.91
N PHE A 146 26.32 -7.94 -11.06
CA PHE A 146 26.84 -7.37 -9.81
C PHE A 146 26.03 -7.77 -8.56
N PRO A 147 25.80 -9.07 -8.30
CA PRO A 147 24.98 -9.50 -7.17
C PRO A 147 25.64 -9.20 -5.81
N GLU A 148 26.98 -9.33 -5.72
CA GLU A 148 27.72 -9.15 -4.47
C GLU A 148 27.76 -7.69 -4.02
N GLU A 149 27.94 -6.76 -4.96
CA GLU A 149 28.03 -5.33 -4.68
C GLU A 149 26.67 -4.74 -4.35
N LEU A 150 25.61 -5.19 -5.03
CA LEU A 150 24.23 -4.80 -4.68
C LEU A 150 23.79 -5.41 -3.34
N GLY A 151 24.23 -6.63 -3.02
CA GLY A 151 24.06 -7.25 -1.72
C GLY A 151 24.80 -6.47 -0.62
N SER A 152 26.04 -6.08 -0.87
CA SER A 152 26.87 -5.27 0.04
C SER A 152 26.29 -3.88 0.26
N LEU A 153 25.80 -3.22 -0.81
CA LEU A 153 25.08 -1.95 -0.75
C LEU A 153 23.87 -2.06 0.20
N THR A 154 23.04 -3.08 -0.01
CA THR A 154 21.85 -3.32 0.81
C THR A 154 22.22 -3.57 2.27
N THR A 155 23.19 -4.45 2.51
CA THR A 155 23.69 -4.80 3.85
C THR A 155 24.23 -3.57 4.58
N ARG A 156 24.99 -2.72 3.88
CA ARG A 156 25.60 -1.54 4.46
C ARG A 156 24.58 -0.45 4.79
N ILE A 157 23.61 -0.22 3.91
CA ILE A 157 22.49 0.71 4.16
C ILE A 157 21.71 0.28 5.42
N ARG A 158 21.41 -1.02 5.54
CA ARG A 158 20.70 -1.58 6.70
C ARG A 158 21.53 -1.47 7.98
N THR A 159 22.82 -1.81 7.93
CA THR A 159 23.75 -1.74 9.06
C THR A 159 23.85 -0.32 9.62
N LEU A 160 23.85 0.69 8.74
CA LEU A 160 23.88 2.10 9.13
C LEU A 160 22.51 2.64 9.59
N GLY A 161 21.47 1.81 9.60
CA GLY A 161 20.15 2.16 10.14
C GLY A 161 19.31 3.10 9.25
N TYR A 162 19.63 3.20 7.96
CA TYR A 162 18.84 3.97 6.99
C TYR A 162 17.43 3.36 6.81
N SER A 163 16.54 4.14 6.16
CA SER A 163 15.18 3.66 5.85
C SER A 163 15.19 2.73 4.64
N ILE A 164 14.24 1.80 4.56
CA ILE A 164 14.06 0.93 3.38
C ILE A 164 13.79 1.76 2.13
N ARG A 165 13.11 2.90 2.26
CA ARG A 165 12.91 3.81 1.12
C ARG A 165 14.24 4.36 0.59
N THR A 166 15.21 4.60 1.48
CA THR A 166 16.57 4.97 1.08
C THR A 166 17.26 3.80 0.39
N GLU A 167 17.18 2.59 0.94
CA GLU A 167 17.69 1.37 0.30
C GLU A 167 17.17 1.20 -1.11
N LYS A 168 15.85 1.16 -1.29
CA LYS A 168 15.20 1.04 -2.60
C LYS A 168 15.65 2.14 -3.56
N SER A 169 15.66 3.38 -3.09
CA SER A 169 16.10 4.51 -3.93
C SER A 169 17.57 4.37 -4.35
N TYR A 170 18.45 4.01 -3.41
CA TYR A 170 19.89 3.93 -3.69
C TYR A 170 20.22 2.76 -4.59
N VAL A 171 19.66 1.58 -4.32
CA VAL A 171 19.80 0.40 -5.18
C VAL A 171 19.30 0.70 -6.59
N GLN A 172 18.14 1.35 -6.74
CA GLN A 172 17.63 1.71 -8.07
C GLN A 172 18.53 2.71 -8.81
N TRP A 173 19.10 3.71 -8.12
CA TRP A 173 20.01 4.66 -8.74
C TRP A 173 21.32 4.00 -9.16
N VAL A 174 21.90 3.15 -8.31
CA VAL A 174 23.11 2.39 -8.64
C VAL A 174 22.86 1.45 -9.82
N VAL A 175 21.75 0.70 -9.81
CA VAL A 175 21.41 -0.20 -10.92
C VAL A 175 21.24 0.55 -12.24
N ARG A 176 20.58 1.72 -12.23
CA ARG A 176 20.41 2.54 -13.44
C ARG A 176 21.71 3.17 -13.92
N PHE A 177 22.63 3.46 -13.02
CA PHE A 177 23.96 3.95 -13.34
C PHE A 177 24.77 2.85 -14.02
N LEU A 178 24.91 1.68 -13.36
CA LEU A 178 25.66 0.54 -13.88
C LEU A 178 25.09 0.02 -15.21
N ALA A 179 23.78 0.10 -15.42
CA ALA A 179 23.14 -0.32 -16.68
C ALA A 179 23.56 0.52 -17.89
N ARG A 180 24.18 1.68 -17.67
CA ARG A 180 24.71 2.55 -18.72
C ARG A 180 26.22 2.43 -18.87
N GLN A 181 26.88 1.69 -17.99
CA GLN A 181 28.32 1.52 -18.06
C GLN A 181 28.65 0.35 -18.98
N PRO A 182 29.66 0.51 -19.85
CA PRO A 182 30.10 -0.55 -20.75
C PRO A 182 30.94 -1.62 -20.03
N TYR A 183 31.30 -1.39 -18.77
CA TYR A 183 32.26 -2.18 -18.01
C TYR A 183 31.59 -3.32 -17.24
N ASP A 184 32.27 -4.46 -17.22
CA ASP A 184 31.96 -5.57 -16.31
C ASP A 184 32.85 -5.55 -15.05
N ASP A 185 34.00 -4.85 -15.10
CA ASP A 185 34.84 -4.62 -13.94
C ASP A 185 34.56 -3.23 -13.34
N LEU A 186 34.04 -3.21 -12.11
CA LEU A 186 33.78 -1.97 -11.37
C LEU A 186 35.07 -1.22 -11.00
N ALA A 187 36.23 -1.85 -11.16
CA ALA A 187 37.50 -1.20 -10.96
C ALA A 187 37.78 -0.10 -11.99
N GLU A 188 37.17 -0.21 -13.17
CA GLU A 188 37.29 0.76 -14.27
C GLU A 188 36.44 2.01 -14.04
N LEU A 189 35.50 1.99 -13.09
CA LEU A 189 34.64 3.13 -12.79
C LEU A 189 35.40 4.28 -12.15
N ASP A 190 35.18 5.48 -12.68
CA ASP A 190 35.79 6.69 -12.17
C ASP A 190 34.78 7.83 -11.89
N ALA A 191 35.30 8.99 -11.49
CA ALA A 191 34.49 10.16 -11.22
C ALA A 191 33.85 10.77 -12.48
N GLN A 192 34.44 10.54 -13.66
CA GLN A 192 33.92 11.04 -14.93
C GLN A 192 32.66 10.29 -15.33
N ASP A 193 32.63 8.96 -15.14
CA ASP A 193 31.44 8.15 -15.41
C ASP A 193 30.20 8.66 -14.66
N VAL A 194 30.40 9.05 -13.39
CA VAL A 194 29.33 9.59 -12.56
C VAL A 194 28.90 10.97 -13.04
N ARG A 195 29.85 11.84 -13.43
CA ARG A 195 29.52 13.16 -13.99
C ARG A 195 28.70 13.02 -15.26
N ASP A 196 29.18 12.20 -16.20
CA ASP A 196 28.51 11.94 -17.48
C ASP A 196 27.11 11.39 -17.26
N TYR A 197 26.93 10.51 -16.26
CA TYR A 197 25.62 10.03 -15.88
C TYR A 197 24.72 11.14 -15.31
N LEU A 198 25.22 11.98 -14.41
CA LEU A 198 24.45 13.08 -13.83
C LEU A 198 24.09 14.14 -14.87
N ASP A 199 24.96 14.40 -15.85
CA ASP A 199 24.70 15.28 -16.98
C ASP A 199 23.68 14.68 -17.93
N TYR A 200 23.76 13.38 -18.22
CA TYR A 200 22.73 12.66 -18.93
C TYR A 200 21.35 12.80 -18.24
N LEU A 201 21.29 12.70 -16.91
CA LEU A 201 20.04 12.89 -16.18
C LEU A 201 19.45 14.30 -16.38
N VAL A 202 20.29 15.34 -16.42
CA VAL A 202 19.83 16.71 -16.62
C VAL A 202 19.48 16.98 -18.07
N VAL A 203 20.40 16.72 -18.99
CA VAL A 203 20.28 17.12 -20.40
C VAL A 203 19.28 16.23 -21.15
N HIS A 204 19.30 14.92 -20.93
CA HIS A 204 18.51 13.96 -21.72
C HIS A 204 17.24 13.51 -21.00
N ARG A 205 17.29 13.41 -19.66
CA ARG A 205 16.13 12.98 -18.86
C ARG A 205 15.37 14.13 -18.21
N ASN A 206 15.88 15.37 -18.34
CA ASN A 206 15.28 16.59 -17.82
C ASN A 206 14.83 16.45 -16.36
N VAL A 207 15.66 15.79 -15.53
CA VAL A 207 15.27 15.51 -14.14
C VAL A 207 15.36 16.76 -13.28
N SER A 208 14.55 16.78 -12.21
CA SER A 208 14.63 17.84 -11.21
C SER A 208 15.97 17.85 -10.46
N ALA A 209 16.37 19.01 -9.94
CA ALA A 209 17.50 19.15 -9.02
C ALA A 209 17.48 18.17 -7.83
N SER A 210 16.29 17.91 -7.27
CA SER A 210 16.11 16.94 -6.17
C SER A 210 16.38 15.50 -6.62
N THR A 211 15.97 15.16 -7.83
CA THR A 211 16.19 13.84 -8.43
C THR A 211 17.69 13.63 -8.71
N GLN A 212 18.34 14.61 -9.34
CA GLN A 212 19.80 14.59 -9.56
C GLN A 212 20.57 14.48 -8.25
N SER A 213 20.17 15.22 -7.22
CA SER A 213 20.77 15.15 -5.89
C SER A 213 20.62 13.78 -5.24
N GLN A 214 19.48 13.11 -5.43
CA GLN A 214 19.25 11.78 -4.89
C GLN A 214 20.13 10.74 -5.59
N ALA A 215 20.28 10.84 -6.91
CA ALA A 215 21.18 10.00 -7.69
C ALA A 215 22.64 10.19 -7.23
N LEU A 216 23.11 11.45 -7.15
CA LEU A 216 24.45 11.77 -6.67
C LEU A 216 24.72 11.17 -5.28
N ASN A 217 23.81 11.35 -4.33
CA ASN A 217 23.98 10.82 -2.98
C ASN A 217 24.04 9.28 -2.96
N ALA A 218 23.25 8.61 -3.81
CA ALA A 218 23.29 7.15 -3.93
C ALA A 218 24.63 6.65 -4.48
N LEU A 219 25.16 7.33 -5.51
CA LEU A 219 26.44 6.98 -6.12
C LEU A 219 27.62 7.27 -5.17
N LEU A 220 27.62 8.43 -4.49
CA LEU A 220 28.60 8.73 -3.45
C LEU A 220 28.59 7.68 -2.33
N PHE A 221 27.39 7.23 -1.92
CA PHE A 221 27.27 6.18 -0.93
C PHE A 221 27.86 4.86 -1.43
N PHE A 222 27.56 4.47 -2.66
CA PHE A 222 28.06 3.24 -3.28
C PHE A 222 29.59 3.22 -3.40
N PHE A 223 30.20 4.26 -3.97
CA PHE A 223 31.66 4.35 -4.09
C PHE A 223 32.35 4.28 -2.73
N LYS A 224 31.87 5.07 -1.77
CA LYS A 224 32.50 5.15 -0.44
C LYS A 224 32.33 3.89 0.39
N ASN A 225 31.12 3.31 0.39
CA ASN A 225 30.74 2.27 1.36
C ASN A 225 30.68 0.86 0.79
N VAL A 226 30.77 0.70 -0.54
CA VAL A 226 30.76 -0.60 -1.22
C VAL A 226 32.05 -0.81 -1.97
N LEU A 227 32.46 0.16 -2.80
CA LEU A 227 33.73 0.06 -3.53
C LEU A 227 34.95 0.45 -2.68
N GLU A 228 34.73 0.98 -1.47
CA GLU A 228 35.76 1.48 -0.54
C GLU A 228 36.73 2.49 -1.19
N ARG A 229 36.24 3.24 -2.17
CA ARG A 229 37.00 4.26 -2.90
C ARG A 229 36.52 5.64 -2.52
N ASP A 230 37.47 6.55 -2.34
CA ASP A 230 37.13 7.96 -2.28
C ASP A 230 36.70 8.42 -3.67
N PHE A 231 35.64 9.23 -3.71
CA PHE A 231 34.99 9.68 -4.92
C PHE A 231 35.85 10.71 -5.69
N GLY A 232 36.85 11.29 -5.03
CA GLY A 232 37.63 12.40 -5.57
C GLY A 232 36.80 13.69 -5.69
N GLU A 233 37.40 14.73 -6.29
CA GLU A 233 36.67 15.97 -6.55
C GLU A 233 35.75 15.82 -7.78
N LEU A 234 34.50 16.26 -7.66
CA LEU A 234 33.54 16.39 -8.77
C LEU A 234 33.83 17.59 -9.68
N GLY A 235 34.96 18.29 -9.48
CA GLY A 235 35.38 19.46 -10.26
C GLY A 235 34.26 20.49 -10.39
N ASP A 236 34.03 21.01 -11.60
CA ASP A 236 33.03 22.03 -11.91
C ASP A 236 31.56 21.54 -11.90
N PHE A 237 31.25 20.41 -11.25
CA PHE A 237 29.88 19.93 -11.16
C PHE A 237 28.96 20.95 -10.49
N VAL A 238 28.12 21.63 -11.28
CA VAL A 238 27.15 22.59 -10.79
C VAL A 238 25.87 21.85 -10.43
N ARG A 239 25.67 21.64 -9.13
CA ARG A 239 24.39 21.15 -8.62
C ARG A 239 23.27 22.13 -9.01
N SER A 240 22.24 21.62 -9.68
CA SER A 240 21.08 22.42 -10.05
C SER A 240 20.44 23.05 -8.80
N LYS A 241 20.36 24.38 -8.75
CA LYS A 241 19.75 25.13 -7.64
C LYS A 241 18.26 25.32 -7.93
N ARG A 242 17.41 24.78 -7.06
CA ARG A 242 15.95 25.01 -7.14
C ARG A 242 15.62 26.39 -6.56
N ALA A 243 14.76 27.14 -7.25
CA ALA A 243 14.07 28.28 -6.64
C ALA A 243 13.18 27.79 -5.50
N LYS A 244 13.42 28.25 -4.26
CA LYS A 244 12.56 27.94 -3.11
C LYS A 244 11.18 28.56 -3.35
N ARG A 245 10.18 27.74 -3.67
CA ARG A 245 8.78 28.17 -3.73
C ARG A 245 8.20 28.15 -2.32
N LEU A 246 7.40 29.14 -1.98
CA LEU A 246 6.61 29.12 -0.75
C LEU A 246 5.62 27.94 -0.83
N PRO A 247 5.39 27.21 0.28
CA PRO A 247 4.38 26.17 0.32
C PRO A 247 2.99 26.78 0.03
N THR A 248 2.25 26.17 -0.90
CA THR A 248 0.84 26.47 -1.07
C THR A 248 0.05 25.70 -0.01
N VAL A 249 -0.80 26.41 0.74
CA VAL A 249 -1.66 25.82 1.78
C VAL A 249 -3.12 26.00 1.39
N LEU A 250 -3.97 25.05 1.78
CA LEU A 250 -5.41 25.14 1.62
C LEU A 250 -6.00 26.07 2.69
N SER A 251 -7.01 26.84 2.30
CA SER A 251 -7.88 27.57 3.22
C SER A 251 -8.77 26.61 4.03
N PRO A 252 -9.28 27.02 5.20
CA PRO A 252 -10.21 26.21 5.98
C PRO A 252 -11.46 25.77 5.19
N GLN A 253 -11.93 26.61 4.26
CA GLN A 253 -13.07 26.32 3.40
C GLN A 253 -12.75 25.20 2.40
N GLU A 254 -11.59 25.25 1.76
CA GLU A 254 -11.13 24.21 0.84
C GLU A 254 -10.87 22.88 1.55
N VAL A 255 -10.30 22.93 2.77
CA VAL A 255 -10.13 21.72 3.59
C VAL A 255 -11.49 21.10 3.92
N ASN A 256 -12.47 21.91 4.33
CA ASN A 256 -13.80 21.41 4.65
C ASN A 256 -14.49 20.81 3.42
N ALA A 257 -14.42 21.47 2.26
CA ALA A 257 -14.95 20.96 1.00
C ALA A 257 -14.30 19.62 0.63
N MET A 258 -12.99 19.49 0.80
CA MET A 258 -12.28 18.24 0.53
C MET A 258 -12.65 17.13 1.51
N LEU A 259 -12.74 17.42 2.82
CA LEU A 259 -13.06 16.42 3.84
C LEU A 259 -14.49 15.86 3.71
N ILE A 260 -15.46 16.65 3.23
CA ILE A 260 -16.86 16.21 3.04
C ILE A 260 -16.97 15.13 1.96
N GLU A 261 -16.10 15.17 0.95
CA GLU A 261 -16.11 14.21 -0.16
C GLU A 261 -15.40 12.89 0.20
N LEU A 262 -14.68 12.84 1.33
CA LEU A 262 -14.01 11.63 1.79
C LEU A 262 -14.92 10.77 2.67
N LYS A 263 -14.76 9.45 2.57
CA LYS A 263 -15.51 8.45 3.35
C LYS A 263 -14.58 7.44 4.00
N GLY A 264 -15.10 6.71 4.98
CA GLY A 264 -14.42 5.59 5.64
C GLY A 264 -13.04 5.97 6.21
N VAL A 265 -12.07 5.07 6.02
CA VAL A 265 -10.69 5.25 6.52
C VAL A 265 -9.99 6.44 5.88
N HIS A 266 -10.25 6.74 4.60
CA HIS A 266 -9.64 7.89 3.93
C HIS A 266 -10.05 9.21 4.59
N TYR A 267 -11.31 9.33 5.01
CA TYR A 267 -11.78 10.46 5.83
C TYR A 267 -11.05 10.52 7.17
N VAL A 268 -11.01 9.41 7.92
CA VAL A 268 -10.37 9.36 9.25
C VAL A 268 -8.90 9.75 9.16
N MET A 269 -8.17 9.21 8.18
CA MET A 269 -6.76 9.53 7.94
C MET A 269 -6.55 11.00 7.56
N ALA A 270 -7.31 11.52 6.60
CA ALA A 270 -7.17 12.92 6.18
C ALA A 270 -7.48 13.89 7.33
N ALA A 271 -8.53 13.60 8.11
CA ALA A 271 -8.91 14.40 9.26
C ALA A 271 -7.88 14.31 10.39
N LEU A 272 -7.28 13.14 10.64
CA LEU A 272 -6.16 12.99 11.58
C LEU A 272 -4.95 13.82 11.16
N LEU A 273 -4.54 13.73 9.90
CA LEU A 273 -3.41 14.49 9.36
C LEU A 273 -3.63 16.00 9.53
N TYR A 274 -4.81 16.48 9.20
CA TYR A 274 -5.17 17.88 9.34
C TYR A 274 -5.26 18.31 10.82
N GLY A 275 -5.99 17.55 11.65
CA GLY A 275 -6.28 17.93 13.02
C GLY A 275 -5.10 17.81 14.00
N THR A 276 -4.13 16.94 13.69
CA THR A 276 -2.98 16.68 14.58
C THR A 276 -1.66 17.21 14.03
N GLY A 277 -1.59 17.53 12.73
CA GLY A 277 -0.36 17.88 12.04
C GLY A 277 0.66 16.72 11.98
N MET A 278 0.23 15.48 12.20
CA MET A 278 1.12 14.32 12.04
C MET A 278 1.48 14.09 10.57
N ARG A 279 2.60 13.43 10.32
CA ARG A 279 3.05 13.10 8.98
C ARG A 279 2.26 11.89 8.45
N LEU A 280 2.16 11.78 7.13
CA LEU A 280 1.51 10.66 6.46
C LEU A 280 1.94 9.28 7.01
N MET A 281 3.26 9.06 7.10
CA MET A 281 3.79 7.79 7.61
C MET A 281 3.57 7.59 9.11
N GLU A 282 3.36 8.66 9.88
CA GLU A 282 3.00 8.56 11.30
C GLU A 282 1.53 8.13 11.44
N CYS A 283 0.64 8.67 10.61
CA CYS A 283 -0.77 8.27 10.56
C CYS A 283 -0.97 6.82 10.12
N ILE A 284 -0.31 6.41 9.02
CA ILE A 284 -0.45 5.05 8.48
C ILE A 284 0.11 3.97 9.43
N ARG A 285 1.03 4.35 10.32
CA ARG A 285 1.69 3.42 11.26
C ARG A 285 1.12 3.48 12.67
N LEU A 286 0.03 4.23 12.84
CA LEU A 286 -0.60 4.38 14.13
C LEU A 286 -1.14 3.03 14.61
N ARG A 287 -0.87 2.67 15.87
CA ARG A 287 -1.37 1.43 16.48
C ARG A 287 -2.53 1.73 17.43
N VAL A 288 -3.39 0.76 17.68
CA VAL A 288 -4.50 0.87 18.65
C VAL A 288 -4.01 1.39 20.01
N GLN A 289 -2.90 0.81 20.50
CA GLN A 289 -2.26 1.19 21.76
C GLN A 289 -1.70 2.63 21.81
N ASP A 290 -1.58 3.29 20.66
CA ASP A 290 -1.05 4.65 20.57
C ASP A 290 -2.16 5.70 20.76
N ILE A 291 -3.44 5.28 20.75
CA ILE A 291 -4.60 6.16 20.91
C ILE A 291 -5.11 6.05 22.34
N ASP A 292 -5.08 7.17 23.05
CA ASP A 292 -5.57 7.27 24.42
C ASP A 292 -6.82 8.16 24.42
N PHE A 293 -7.97 7.49 24.43
CA PHE A 293 -9.27 8.16 24.46
C PHE A 293 -9.57 8.81 25.81
N SER A 294 -8.96 8.33 26.91
CA SER A 294 -9.19 8.88 28.24
C SER A 294 -8.53 10.25 28.41
N TYR A 295 -7.31 10.39 27.89
CA TYR A 295 -6.56 11.65 27.90
C TYR A 295 -6.69 12.45 26.60
N HIS A 296 -7.53 12.00 25.66
CA HIS A 296 -7.71 12.58 24.32
C HIS A 296 -6.39 12.92 23.63
N GLN A 297 -5.50 11.93 23.56
CA GLN A 297 -4.15 12.11 23.03
C GLN A 297 -3.72 10.93 22.17
N ILE A 298 -2.80 11.20 21.24
CA ILE A 298 -2.20 10.20 20.37
C ILE A 298 -0.68 10.21 20.54
N HIS A 299 -0.10 9.06 20.84
CA HIS A 299 1.33 8.84 20.95
C HIS A 299 1.95 8.58 19.58
N VAL A 300 2.57 9.60 18.99
CA VAL A 300 3.30 9.46 17.72
C VAL A 300 4.70 8.93 18.00
N ARG A 301 4.90 7.64 17.72
CA ARG A 301 6.19 6.96 17.87
C ARG A 301 7.10 7.15 16.66
N ASN A 302 8.41 7.09 16.88
CA ASN A 302 9.43 7.15 15.83
C ASN A 302 9.27 8.38 14.91
N GLY A 303 8.90 9.52 15.50
CA GLY A 303 8.83 10.79 14.78
C GLY A 303 10.19 11.20 14.20
N LYS A 304 10.20 12.29 13.41
CA LYS A 304 11.44 12.78 12.77
C LYS A 304 12.59 12.87 13.79
N GLY A 305 13.72 12.22 13.48
CA GLY A 305 14.87 12.14 14.37
C GLY A 305 14.76 11.09 15.48
N LYS A 306 13.84 10.11 15.34
CA LYS A 306 13.53 9.08 16.34
C LYS A 306 13.04 9.68 17.66
N LYS A 307 12.30 10.79 17.58
CA LYS A 307 11.70 11.46 18.75
C LYS A 307 10.22 11.16 18.81
N ASP A 308 9.81 10.59 19.93
CA ASP A 308 8.40 10.39 20.23
C ASP A 308 7.78 11.71 20.67
N ARG A 309 6.49 11.89 20.36
CA ARG A 309 5.73 13.04 20.81
C ARG A 309 4.26 12.67 20.99
N VAL A 310 3.57 13.47 21.78
CA VAL A 310 2.12 13.40 21.91
C VAL A 310 1.48 14.48 21.03
N VAL A 311 0.39 14.14 20.36
CA VAL A 311 -0.46 15.08 19.64
C VAL A 311 -1.90 14.98 20.18
N PRO A 312 -2.69 16.07 20.15
CA PRO A 312 -4.07 16.02 20.63
C PRO A 312 -4.92 15.11 19.73
N LEU A 313 -5.85 14.36 20.31
CA LEU A 313 -6.90 13.64 19.58
C LEU A 313 -8.08 14.60 19.33
N PRO A 314 -8.44 14.91 18.07
CA PRO A 314 -9.61 15.74 17.79
C PRO A 314 -10.90 15.02 18.23
N HIS A 315 -11.71 15.66 19.06
CA HIS A 315 -12.96 15.07 19.60
C HIS A 315 -13.91 14.56 18.50
N LYS A 316 -13.95 15.22 17.33
CA LYS A 316 -14.77 14.77 16.19
C LYS A 316 -14.35 13.40 15.64
N LEU A 317 -13.14 12.95 15.92
CA LEU A 317 -12.57 11.70 15.41
C LEU A 317 -12.60 10.58 16.44
N GLU A 318 -13.06 10.83 17.67
CA GLU A 318 -13.15 9.77 18.68
C GLU A 318 -14.09 8.63 18.24
N GLN A 319 -15.33 8.95 17.87
CA GLN A 319 -16.30 7.95 17.44
C GLN A 319 -15.84 7.22 16.15
N PRO A 320 -15.42 7.93 15.07
CA PRO A 320 -14.87 7.26 13.88
C PRO A 320 -13.66 6.36 14.17
N LEU A 321 -12.81 6.70 15.15
CA LEU A 321 -11.68 5.84 15.53
C LEU A 321 -12.09 4.64 16.36
N ARG A 322 -13.11 4.76 17.22
CA ARG A 322 -13.67 3.62 17.97
C ARG A 322 -14.29 2.58 17.05
N GLU A 323 -14.91 3.01 15.95
CA GLU A 323 -15.45 2.13 14.92
C GLU A 323 -14.36 1.34 14.15
N GLN A 324 -13.08 1.68 14.31
CA GLN A 324 -11.95 0.95 13.71
C GLN A 324 -11.31 -0.09 14.63
N LEU A 325 -11.75 -0.19 15.90
CA LEU A 325 -11.25 -1.14 16.90
C LEU A 325 -12.13 -2.39 16.95
#